data_AF-A0A367IBP3-F1
#
_entry.id   AF-A0A367IBP3-F1
#
_cell.length_a   1.000
_cell.length_b   1.000
_cell.length_c   1.000
_cell.angle_alpha   90.00
_cell.angle_beta   90.00
_cell.angle_gamma   90.00
#
_symmetry.space_group_name_H-M   'P 1'
#
loop_
_entity.id
_entity.type
_entity.pdbx_description
1 polymer ?
#
loop_
_entity_poly.entity_id
_entity_poly.type
_entity_poly.pdbx_seq_one_letter_code
_entity_poly.pdbx_strand_id
1 'polypeptide(L)'
;MDAKTTPEYLISNANDMPDEPALSWKDDSGNWVTLTWSDFYDSAMSVARSLISMGFEPGDKLSIYSYNRYEWYTAYVAANMCNGVAVGVYHTCSPEEVEWVVGNSDSKVVFVGTNPMDGGNASKMCSHRLEAAMDNLGKVEAVVSMLGMDAIDHDKAMTWEQFVSKADSTPEGTVMDRISSIKPSDPATLIYTSGTTGNPKGVVLTHENMYFEIGQVHKLMSFDQGDGYVSWLPCAHVFGQLADNHLWIRDGIHMRVVDNPLHAIDYCKEVQPHLFIGVPRIYEKVYSNLIAGLGSKIGLLGVPILGGIIKKKAKQKLGFSNVKFSITGAAPINPDILSLFHKLGVPLFEGYGMTETSAGATLGSPGNNRIGSVGRPFPDTELRIADADENGNGEIQFKGKHVMAGYYKNPEATAETMTEDGWLKSGDLGKIDMDGFVYVTGRLKEIYVSSAGKNIAPLVIEETMKSIPVVSQCMLIGDNKKFCSALFTLDVGAILRDVHGLDGATEVPKDPSKQLAKLAELGHDLSEYTAVGSDTYKQLEAAVSELNGKFSNPEQVKKFTVLPRDLSVDDGELTPTLKIRRKQIRENWSAEIESMYS
;
A
#
# COMPACT_ATOMS: atom_id res chain seq x y z
N MET A 1 11.51 -10.91 -29.06
CA MET A 1 12.44 -11.01 -27.91
C MET A 1 11.66 -11.69 -26.82
N ASP A 2 12.15 -12.81 -26.33
CA ASP A 2 11.57 -13.45 -25.15
C ASP A 2 11.78 -12.51 -23.96
N ALA A 3 10.73 -12.34 -23.16
CA ALA A 3 10.72 -11.43 -22.02
C ALA A 3 11.63 -11.96 -20.91
N LYS A 4 12.63 -11.18 -20.49
CA LYS A 4 13.46 -11.51 -19.33
C LYS A 4 12.60 -11.52 -18.06
N THR A 5 12.77 -12.56 -17.24
CA THR A 5 12.27 -12.67 -15.87
C THR A 5 13.07 -11.77 -14.92
N THR A 6 12.55 -11.51 -13.73
CA THR A 6 13.26 -10.72 -12.71
C THR A 6 14.62 -11.32 -12.32
N PRO A 7 14.76 -12.64 -12.10
CA PRO A 7 16.07 -13.27 -11.92
C PRO A 7 17.07 -12.98 -13.06
N GLU A 8 16.61 -13.01 -14.32
CA GLU A 8 17.48 -12.72 -15.47
C GLU A 8 17.90 -11.26 -15.55
N TYR A 9 17.04 -10.33 -15.14
CA TYR A 9 17.43 -8.93 -14.95
C TYR A 9 18.46 -8.77 -13.82
N LEU A 10 18.28 -9.45 -12.69
CA LEU A 10 19.25 -9.42 -11.59
C LEU A 10 20.62 -9.94 -12.04
N ILE A 11 20.67 -11.06 -12.77
CA ILE A 11 21.92 -11.58 -13.36
C ILE A 11 22.53 -10.56 -14.33
N SER A 12 21.72 -9.92 -15.17
CA SER A 12 22.22 -8.90 -16.11
C SER A 12 22.83 -7.73 -15.34
N ASN A 13 22.16 -7.22 -14.31
CA ASN A 13 22.63 -6.11 -13.49
C ASN A 13 23.95 -6.44 -12.77
N ALA A 14 24.05 -7.64 -12.18
CA ALA A 14 25.27 -8.07 -11.49
C ALA A 14 26.47 -8.22 -12.45
N ASN A 15 26.24 -8.56 -13.71
CA ASN A 15 27.30 -8.66 -14.72
C ASN A 15 27.66 -7.30 -15.35
N ASP A 16 26.65 -6.50 -15.68
CA ASP A 16 26.81 -5.27 -16.46
C ASP A 16 27.17 -4.06 -15.58
N MET A 17 26.75 -4.08 -14.30
CA MET A 17 26.96 -3.00 -13.33
C MET A 17 27.24 -3.54 -11.90
N PRO A 18 28.24 -4.41 -11.70
CA PRO A 18 28.48 -5.14 -10.45
C PRO A 18 28.64 -4.23 -9.23
N ASP A 19 29.39 -3.14 -9.38
CA ASP A 19 29.79 -2.24 -8.29
C ASP A 19 28.79 -1.09 -8.04
N GLU A 20 27.74 -0.98 -8.86
CA GLU A 20 26.76 0.08 -8.74
C GLU A 20 25.79 -0.18 -7.56
N PRO A 21 25.33 0.86 -6.84
CA PRO A 21 24.40 0.70 -5.73
C PRO A 21 23.07 0.08 -6.16
N ALA A 22 22.71 -1.03 -5.53
CA ALA A 22 21.44 -1.70 -5.73
C ALA A 22 20.44 -1.31 -4.64
N LEU A 23 20.80 -1.58 -3.38
CA LEU A 23 19.91 -1.47 -2.23
C LEU A 23 20.65 -0.87 -1.04
N SER A 24 20.03 0.13 -0.38
CA SER A 24 20.53 0.70 0.87
C SER A 24 19.48 0.71 1.97
N TRP A 25 19.92 0.55 3.21
CA TRP A 25 19.11 0.72 4.42
C TRP A 25 19.94 1.42 5.50
N LYS A 26 19.31 1.80 6.61
CA LYS A 26 20.02 2.32 7.78
C LYS A 26 20.24 1.21 8.81
N ASP A 27 21.45 1.10 9.32
CA ASP A 27 21.75 0.25 10.48
C ASP A 27 21.16 0.84 11.78
N ASP A 28 21.29 0.11 12.90
CA ASP A 28 20.79 0.54 14.21
C ASP A 28 21.45 1.83 14.72
N SER A 29 22.60 2.22 14.16
CA SER A 29 23.29 3.49 14.44
C SER A 29 22.82 4.63 13.54
N GLY A 30 21.91 4.37 12.60
CA GLY A 30 21.38 5.32 11.63
C GLY A 30 22.27 5.56 10.42
N ASN A 31 23.35 4.77 10.23
CA ASN A 31 24.25 4.91 9.10
C ASN A 31 23.74 4.13 7.90
N TRP A 32 23.96 4.67 6.69
CA TRP A 32 23.62 3.96 5.46
C TRP A 32 24.56 2.78 5.22
N VAL A 33 23.96 1.60 5.10
CA VAL A 33 24.59 0.39 4.54
C VAL A 33 24.09 0.24 3.10
N THR A 34 24.98 -0.12 2.19
CA THR A 34 24.66 -0.26 0.76
C THR A 34 25.20 -1.57 0.23
N LEU A 35 24.35 -2.32 -0.45
CA LEU A 35 24.73 -3.46 -1.28
C LEU A 35 24.83 -2.99 -2.73
N THR A 36 25.88 -3.45 -3.40
CA THR A 36 26.02 -3.36 -4.84
C THR A 36 25.13 -4.40 -5.54
N TRP A 37 25.01 -4.35 -6.87
CA TRP A 37 24.27 -5.38 -7.61
C TRP A 37 24.91 -6.76 -7.48
N SER A 38 26.25 -6.84 -7.43
CA SER A 38 26.95 -8.10 -7.17
C SER A 38 26.64 -8.63 -5.77
N ASP A 39 26.69 -7.78 -4.74
CA ASP A 39 26.40 -8.22 -3.36
C ASP A 39 24.96 -8.74 -3.20
N PHE A 40 23.99 -8.07 -3.84
CA PHE A 40 22.59 -8.47 -3.80
C PHE A 40 22.36 -9.77 -4.58
N TYR A 41 23.01 -9.94 -5.74
CA TYR A 41 22.99 -11.19 -6.50
C TYR A 41 23.56 -12.36 -5.69
N ASP A 42 24.74 -12.19 -5.07
CA ASP A 42 25.38 -13.24 -4.28
C ASP A 42 24.51 -13.66 -3.08
N SER A 43 23.89 -12.68 -2.43
CA SER A 43 22.93 -12.92 -1.35
C SER A 43 21.72 -13.73 -1.82
N ALA A 44 21.11 -13.33 -2.94
CA ALA A 44 19.95 -14.03 -3.53
C ALA A 44 20.31 -15.45 -3.98
N MET A 45 21.47 -15.60 -4.63
CA MET A 45 21.99 -16.89 -5.07
C MET A 45 22.24 -17.83 -3.89
N SER A 46 22.81 -17.32 -2.79
CA SER A 46 23.04 -18.12 -1.59
C SER A 46 21.72 -18.59 -0.96
N VAL A 47 20.70 -17.73 -0.88
CA VAL A 47 19.38 -18.11 -0.38
C VAL A 47 18.72 -19.16 -1.29
N ALA A 48 18.79 -18.99 -2.61
CA ALA A 48 18.25 -19.96 -3.57
C ALA A 48 18.92 -21.34 -3.44
N ARG A 49 20.25 -21.38 -3.31
CA ARG A 49 21.02 -22.61 -3.10
C ARG A 49 20.64 -23.30 -1.78
N SER A 50 20.41 -22.53 -0.71
CA SER A 50 19.92 -23.05 0.57
C SER A 50 18.50 -23.60 0.49
N LEU A 51 17.59 -22.93 -0.23
CA LEU A 51 16.24 -23.45 -0.48
C LEU A 51 16.31 -24.82 -1.19
N ILE A 52 17.08 -24.92 -2.28
CA ILE A 52 17.23 -26.18 -3.03
C ILE A 52 17.87 -27.28 -2.17
N SER A 53 18.86 -26.94 -1.34
CA SER A 53 19.49 -27.88 -0.40
C SER A 53 18.47 -28.50 0.57
N MET A 54 17.46 -27.72 0.95
CA MET A 54 16.35 -28.14 1.80
C MET A 54 15.22 -28.83 1.03
N GLY A 55 15.44 -29.15 -0.25
CA GLY A 55 14.48 -29.84 -1.12
C GLY A 55 13.33 -28.95 -1.59
N PHE A 56 13.53 -27.63 -1.68
CA PHE A 56 12.55 -26.72 -2.29
C PHE A 56 12.51 -26.94 -3.81
N GLU A 57 11.34 -27.35 -4.31
CA GLU A 57 11.13 -27.71 -5.71
C GLU A 57 10.35 -26.61 -6.47
N PRO A 58 10.36 -26.61 -7.82
CA PRO A 58 9.55 -25.70 -8.61
C PRO A 58 8.08 -25.77 -8.24
N GLY A 59 7.45 -24.60 -8.09
CA GLY A 59 6.06 -24.47 -7.63
C GLY A 59 5.86 -24.60 -6.12
N ASP A 60 6.91 -24.87 -5.32
CA ASP A 60 6.83 -24.73 -3.87
C ASP A 60 6.64 -23.26 -3.48
N LYS A 61 5.97 -23.05 -2.35
CA LYS A 61 5.71 -21.70 -1.81
C LYS A 61 6.62 -21.45 -0.62
N LEU A 62 7.10 -20.22 -0.49
CA LEU A 62 7.64 -19.72 0.77
C LEU A 62 6.89 -18.48 1.21
N SER A 63 6.61 -18.39 2.50
CA SER A 63 6.06 -17.20 3.13
C SER A 63 7.17 -16.32 3.66
N ILE A 64 6.96 -15.02 3.55
CA ILE A 64 7.82 -14.01 4.16
C ILE A 64 6.91 -13.21 5.10
N TYR A 65 7.24 -13.12 6.38
CA TYR A 65 6.44 -12.45 7.42
C TYR A 65 7.28 -11.47 8.24
N SER A 66 7.27 -10.21 7.81
CA SER A 66 8.16 -9.13 8.23
C SER A 66 7.75 -7.85 7.54
N TYR A 67 8.16 -6.72 8.08
CA TYR A 67 8.21 -5.46 7.36
C TYR A 67 9.40 -5.45 6.37
N ASN A 68 9.40 -4.46 5.48
CA ASN A 68 10.40 -4.22 4.45
C ASN A 68 11.82 -4.21 5.04
N ARG A 69 12.69 -5.05 4.49
CA ARG A 69 14.10 -5.20 4.87
C ARG A 69 14.86 -5.96 3.79
N TYR A 70 16.19 -5.89 3.80
CA TYR A 70 16.98 -6.47 2.71
C TYR A 70 16.71 -7.98 2.53
N GLU A 71 16.57 -8.74 3.62
CA GLU A 71 16.27 -10.18 3.61
C GLU A 71 14.93 -10.51 2.95
N TRP A 72 13.97 -9.60 3.04
CA TRP A 72 12.67 -9.76 2.39
C TRP A 72 12.83 -9.85 0.88
N TYR A 73 13.54 -8.90 0.29
CA TYR A 73 13.78 -8.83 -1.15
C TYR A 73 14.63 -10.00 -1.62
N THR A 74 15.65 -10.36 -0.84
CA THR A 74 16.51 -11.53 -1.11
C THR A 74 15.71 -12.83 -1.12
N ALA A 75 14.86 -13.07 -0.11
CA ALA A 75 14.02 -14.27 -0.04
C ALA A 75 12.99 -14.31 -1.18
N TYR A 76 12.39 -13.16 -1.54
CA TYR A 76 11.43 -13.08 -2.64
C TYR A 76 12.06 -13.44 -3.99
N VAL A 77 13.20 -12.82 -4.34
CA VAL A 77 13.85 -13.09 -5.62
C VAL A 77 14.45 -14.50 -5.66
N ALA A 78 14.95 -15.02 -4.53
CA ALA A 78 15.42 -16.40 -4.43
C ALA A 78 14.30 -17.43 -4.64
N ALA A 79 13.07 -17.16 -4.19
CA ALA A 79 11.91 -18.00 -4.51
C ALA A 79 11.73 -18.11 -6.02
N ASN A 80 11.74 -16.97 -6.72
CA ASN A 80 11.62 -16.90 -8.17
C ASN A 80 12.82 -17.58 -8.87
N MET A 81 14.04 -17.44 -8.36
CA MET A 81 15.23 -18.13 -8.89
C MET A 81 15.09 -19.66 -8.84
N CYS A 82 14.37 -20.19 -7.85
CA CYS A 82 14.08 -21.62 -7.74
C CYS A 82 12.90 -22.08 -8.62
N ASN A 83 12.29 -21.18 -9.42
CA ASN A 83 10.97 -21.37 -10.04
C ASN A 83 9.88 -21.73 -9.01
N GLY A 84 9.99 -21.15 -7.82
CA GLY A 84 8.98 -21.24 -6.75
C GLY A 84 8.24 -19.92 -6.58
N VAL A 85 7.38 -19.88 -5.57
CA VAL A 85 6.36 -18.84 -5.42
C VAL A 85 6.53 -18.11 -4.10
N ALA A 86 6.70 -16.79 -4.14
CA ALA A 86 6.80 -15.98 -2.94
C ALA A 86 5.42 -15.58 -2.41
N VAL A 87 5.22 -15.65 -1.08
CA VAL A 87 3.96 -15.30 -0.41
C VAL A 87 4.23 -14.24 0.66
N GLY A 88 3.72 -13.04 0.46
CA GLY A 88 3.90 -11.95 1.42
C GLY A 88 2.84 -11.98 2.53
N VAL A 89 3.28 -11.91 3.78
CA VAL A 89 2.41 -11.78 4.97
C VAL A 89 2.63 -10.39 5.59
N TYR A 90 1.55 -9.64 5.83
CA TYR A 90 1.67 -8.33 6.47
C TYR A 90 2.23 -8.49 7.87
N HIS A 91 3.28 -7.75 8.23
CA HIS A 91 3.90 -7.73 9.56
C HIS A 91 2.95 -7.39 10.72
N THR A 92 1.74 -6.89 10.43
CA THR A 92 0.70 -6.58 11.40
C THR A 92 -0.38 -7.65 11.51
N CYS A 93 -0.33 -8.74 10.73
CA CYS A 93 -1.32 -9.81 10.79
C CYS A 93 -1.38 -10.42 12.20
N SER A 94 -2.59 -10.79 12.66
CA SER A 94 -2.76 -11.55 13.90
C SER A 94 -2.27 -13.00 13.74
N PRO A 95 -2.07 -13.75 14.84
CA PRO A 95 -1.75 -15.18 14.75
C PRO A 95 -2.72 -15.98 13.86
N GLU A 96 -4.01 -15.71 13.95
CA GLU A 96 -5.05 -16.40 13.16
C GLU A 96 -4.97 -16.03 11.68
N GLU A 97 -4.68 -14.75 11.37
CA GLU A 97 -4.44 -14.33 9.99
C GLU A 97 -3.16 -14.94 9.42
N VAL A 98 -2.10 -15.06 10.23
CA VAL A 98 -0.84 -15.73 9.85
C VAL A 98 -1.09 -17.21 9.60
N GLU A 99 -1.78 -17.90 10.51
CA GLU A 99 -2.16 -19.31 10.36
C GLU A 99 -2.91 -19.53 9.04
N TRP A 100 -3.90 -18.66 8.75
CA TRP A 100 -4.66 -18.74 7.51
C TRP A 100 -3.78 -18.53 6.28
N VAL A 101 -3.00 -17.44 6.22
CA VAL A 101 -2.23 -17.08 5.02
C VAL A 101 -1.13 -18.12 4.75
N VAL A 102 -0.34 -18.47 5.78
CA VAL A 102 0.76 -19.42 5.66
C VAL A 102 0.24 -20.84 5.42
N GLY A 103 -0.82 -21.25 6.12
CA GLY A 103 -1.44 -22.57 5.96
C GLY A 103 -2.15 -22.73 4.63
N ASN A 104 -2.97 -21.76 4.22
CA ASN A 104 -3.72 -21.82 2.96
C ASN A 104 -2.80 -21.88 1.74
N SER A 105 -1.68 -21.15 1.78
CA SER A 105 -0.70 -21.08 0.69
C SER A 105 0.14 -22.35 0.52
N ASP A 106 0.06 -23.32 1.44
CA ASP A 106 0.97 -24.47 1.51
C ASP A 106 2.45 -24.05 1.53
N SER A 107 2.79 -22.99 2.26
CA SER A 107 4.18 -22.55 2.35
C SER A 107 5.03 -23.60 3.06
N LYS A 108 6.15 -23.96 2.43
CA LYS A 108 7.12 -24.94 2.91
C LYS A 108 8.16 -24.31 3.83
N VAL A 109 8.54 -23.08 3.54
CA VAL A 109 9.50 -22.28 4.31
C VAL A 109 8.82 -20.98 4.73
N VAL A 110 9.07 -20.51 5.95
CA VAL A 110 8.64 -19.20 6.43
C VAL A 110 9.86 -18.40 6.85
N PHE A 111 10.11 -17.26 6.22
CA PHE A 111 11.07 -16.28 6.73
C PHE A 111 10.36 -15.30 7.65
N VAL A 112 10.90 -15.06 8.84
CA VAL A 112 10.26 -14.22 9.86
C VAL A 112 11.18 -13.08 10.29
N GLY A 113 10.61 -11.87 10.36
CA GLY A 113 11.36 -10.65 10.60
C GLY A 113 10.66 -9.67 11.55
N THR A 114 10.76 -8.38 11.26
CA THR A 114 10.36 -7.30 12.18
C THR A 114 8.91 -6.87 12.00
N ASN A 115 8.35 -6.28 13.05
CA ASN A 115 7.18 -5.40 12.96
C ASN A 115 7.55 -4.04 13.58
N PRO A 116 7.88 -3.01 12.80
CA PRO A 116 8.27 -1.70 13.34
C PRO A 116 7.09 -0.90 13.92
N MET A 117 5.87 -1.45 13.85
CA MET A 117 4.64 -0.90 14.39
C MET A 117 4.16 -1.67 15.64
N ASP A 118 5.05 -2.40 16.30
CA ASP A 118 4.78 -3.16 17.52
C ASP A 118 4.52 -2.27 18.75
N GLY A 119 4.99 -1.01 18.71
CA GLY A 119 4.85 -0.06 19.82
C GLY A 119 5.64 -0.47 21.06
N GLY A 120 6.73 -1.25 20.89
CA GLY A 120 7.52 -1.82 21.99
C GLY A 120 6.86 -3.00 22.68
N ASN A 121 5.81 -3.59 22.08
CA ASN A 121 5.15 -4.78 22.59
C ASN A 121 5.64 -6.03 21.82
N ALA A 122 6.46 -6.84 22.48
CA ALA A 122 6.99 -8.08 21.92
C ALA A 122 5.89 -9.02 21.39
N SER A 123 4.69 -9.07 21.99
CA SER A 123 3.61 -9.94 21.49
C SER A 123 3.07 -9.54 20.11
N LYS A 124 3.43 -8.34 19.63
CA LYS A 124 3.11 -7.85 18.29
C LYS A 124 4.20 -8.13 17.26
N MET A 125 5.36 -8.66 17.68
CA MET A 125 6.43 -9.04 16.75
C MET A 125 6.03 -10.27 15.93
N CYS A 126 6.53 -10.35 14.70
CA CYS A 126 6.19 -11.41 13.78
C CYS A 126 6.56 -12.79 14.33
N SER A 127 7.70 -12.91 15.02
CA SER A 127 8.16 -14.15 15.65
C SER A 127 7.15 -14.71 16.65
N HIS A 128 6.72 -13.91 17.63
CA HIS A 128 5.76 -14.31 18.65
C HIS A 128 4.39 -14.66 18.07
N ARG A 129 3.93 -13.92 17.06
CA ARG A 129 2.64 -14.21 16.40
C ARG A 129 2.70 -15.46 15.54
N LEU A 130 3.84 -15.73 14.91
CA LEU A 130 4.06 -16.95 14.15
C LEU A 130 4.13 -18.15 15.07
N GLU A 131 4.88 -18.06 16.18
CA GLU A 131 5.00 -19.10 17.21
C GLU A 131 3.62 -19.60 17.67
N ALA A 132 2.69 -18.69 17.93
CA ALA A 132 1.32 -19.00 18.32
C ALA A 132 0.50 -19.77 17.24
N ALA A 133 0.93 -19.74 15.98
CA ALA A 133 0.30 -20.43 14.86
C ALA A 133 1.04 -21.71 14.42
N MET A 134 2.28 -21.94 14.87
CA MET A 134 3.18 -22.95 14.29
C MET A 134 2.62 -24.39 14.32
N ASP A 135 1.94 -24.76 15.41
CA ASP A 135 1.37 -26.10 15.58
C ASP A 135 0.33 -26.46 14.51
N ASN A 136 -0.32 -25.46 13.92
CA ASN A 136 -1.34 -25.62 12.87
C ASN A 136 -0.73 -25.59 11.45
N LEU A 137 0.56 -25.28 11.31
CA LEU A 137 1.24 -25.11 10.02
C LEU A 137 1.93 -26.41 9.56
N GLY A 138 1.12 -27.45 9.30
CA GLY A 138 1.61 -28.80 8.98
C GLY A 138 2.42 -28.94 7.68
N LYS A 139 2.37 -27.95 6.77
CA LYS A 139 3.18 -27.91 5.53
C LYS A 139 4.50 -27.17 5.68
N VAL A 140 4.67 -26.38 6.75
CA VAL A 140 5.92 -25.68 7.03
C VAL A 140 6.94 -26.69 7.53
N GLU A 141 8.05 -26.79 6.82
CA GLU A 141 9.19 -27.65 7.12
C GLU A 141 10.33 -26.86 7.78
N ALA A 142 10.40 -25.55 7.55
CA ALA A 142 11.40 -24.69 8.16
C ALA A 142 10.90 -23.26 8.41
N VAL A 143 11.34 -22.68 9.51
CA VAL A 143 11.18 -21.27 9.85
C VAL A 143 12.56 -20.63 9.99
N VAL A 144 12.81 -19.55 9.26
CA VAL A 144 14.11 -18.87 9.24
C VAL A 144 13.96 -17.49 9.86
N SER A 145 14.53 -17.29 11.05
CA SER A 145 14.64 -15.96 11.66
C SER A 145 15.64 -15.13 10.86
N MET A 146 15.19 -13.99 10.31
CA MET A 146 16.03 -13.04 9.57
C MET A 146 17.08 -12.38 10.49
N LEU A 147 18.10 -11.70 9.94
CA LEU A 147 19.21 -11.18 10.75
C LEU A 147 18.73 -10.29 11.91
N GLY A 148 19.41 -10.40 13.05
CA GLY A 148 19.11 -9.61 14.23
C GLY A 148 17.76 -9.93 14.89
N MET A 149 17.03 -10.93 14.41
CA MET A 149 15.81 -11.42 15.06
C MET A 149 16.13 -12.56 16.00
N ASP A 150 15.37 -12.61 17.09
CA ASP A 150 15.44 -13.74 18.02
C ASP A 150 15.03 -15.03 17.31
N ALA A 151 15.75 -16.11 17.64
CA ALA A 151 15.37 -17.44 17.20
C ALA A 151 14.06 -17.83 17.89
N ILE A 152 13.12 -18.37 17.11
CA ILE A 152 11.90 -18.97 17.67
C ILE A 152 12.29 -20.29 18.34
N ASP A 153 11.77 -20.55 19.54
CA ASP A 153 12.00 -21.82 20.25
C ASP A 153 11.10 -22.93 19.67
N HIS A 154 11.49 -23.47 18.52
CA HIS A 154 10.77 -24.56 17.85
C HIS A 154 11.73 -25.43 17.02
N ASP A 155 11.45 -26.73 16.92
CA ASP A 155 12.30 -27.70 16.19
C ASP A 155 12.49 -27.43 14.69
N LYS A 156 11.56 -26.70 14.07
CA LYS A 156 11.59 -26.25 12.67
C LYS A 156 12.34 -24.92 12.49
N ALA A 157 12.65 -24.22 13.57
CA ALA A 157 13.25 -22.90 13.52
C ALA A 157 14.78 -23.00 13.36
N MET A 158 15.35 -22.06 12.59
CA MET A 158 16.78 -21.87 12.45
C MET A 158 17.10 -20.39 12.24
N THR A 159 18.35 -20.01 12.53
CA THR A 159 18.81 -18.64 12.23
C THR A 159 19.11 -18.48 10.73
N TRP A 160 19.14 -17.24 10.27
CA TRP A 160 19.52 -16.90 8.91
C TRP A 160 20.89 -17.50 8.52
N GLU A 161 21.89 -17.43 9.41
CA GLU A 161 23.23 -17.95 9.15
C GLU A 161 23.23 -19.47 9.00
N GLN A 162 22.48 -20.19 9.84
CA GLN A 162 22.32 -21.65 9.74
C GLN A 162 21.60 -22.06 8.45
N PHE A 163 20.66 -21.24 7.98
CA PHE A 163 19.99 -21.44 6.72
C PHE A 163 20.94 -21.20 5.54
N VAL A 164 21.63 -20.06 5.51
CA VAL A 164 22.56 -19.66 4.43
C VAL A 164 23.76 -20.62 4.32
N SER A 165 24.25 -21.18 5.43
CA SER A 165 25.35 -22.15 5.39
C SER A 165 25.01 -23.45 4.64
N LYS A 166 23.73 -23.73 4.36
CA LYS A 166 23.31 -24.89 3.56
C LYS A 166 23.61 -24.72 2.07
N ALA A 167 23.85 -23.50 1.60
CA ALA A 167 24.15 -23.20 0.20
C ALA A 167 25.34 -24.00 -0.34
N ASP A 168 26.34 -24.28 0.49
CA ASP A 168 27.57 -25.02 0.15
C ASP A 168 27.30 -26.40 -0.46
N SER A 169 26.13 -26.98 -0.18
CA SER A 169 25.73 -28.29 -0.69
C SER A 169 25.09 -28.30 -2.09
N THR A 170 24.76 -27.13 -2.64
CA THR A 170 24.09 -26.98 -3.94
C THR A 170 24.95 -26.15 -4.89
N PRO A 171 25.34 -26.61 -6.08
CA PRO A 171 26.04 -25.78 -7.06
C PRO A 171 25.17 -24.64 -7.61
N GLU A 172 25.80 -23.51 -7.95
CA GLU A 172 25.13 -22.37 -8.61
C GLU A 172 24.43 -22.77 -9.92
N GLY A 173 25.04 -23.66 -10.70
CA GLY A 173 24.47 -24.16 -11.96
C GLY A 173 23.08 -24.78 -11.78
N THR A 174 22.78 -25.40 -10.63
CA THR A 174 21.45 -25.94 -10.34
C THR A 174 20.40 -24.83 -10.26
N VAL A 175 20.74 -23.68 -9.71
CA VAL A 175 19.84 -22.51 -9.66
C VAL A 175 19.65 -21.94 -11.07
N MET A 176 20.72 -21.86 -11.87
CA MET A 176 20.65 -21.40 -13.25
C MET A 176 19.73 -22.29 -14.11
N ASP A 177 19.77 -23.61 -13.91
CA ASP A 177 18.85 -24.54 -14.55
C ASP A 177 17.39 -24.25 -14.16
N ARG A 178 17.11 -23.95 -12.89
CA ARG A 178 15.77 -23.55 -12.43
C ARG A 178 15.32 -22.25 -13.07
N ILE A 179 16.15 -21.22 -13.10
CA ILE A 179 15.86 -19.93 -13.75
C ILE A 179 15.51 -20.15 -15.23
N SER A 180 16.31 -20.94 -15.94
CA SER A 180 16.08 -21.23 -17.37
C SER A 180 14.80 -22.02 -17.64
N SER A 181 14.24 -22.68 -16.62
CA SER A 181 13.02 -23.48 -16.73
C SER A 181 11.73 -22.67 -16.52
N ILE A 182 11.84 -21.41 -16.06
CA ILE A 182 10.69 -20.55 -15.77
C ILE A 182 9.91 -20.29 -17.05
N LYS A 183 8.60 -20.52 -17.01
CA LYS A 183 7.67 -20.14 -18.07
C LYS A 183 6.91 -18.87 -17.70
N PRO A 184 6.49 -18.06 -18.68
CA PRO A 184 5.69 -16.86 -18.40
C PRO A 184 4.41 -17.15 -17.59
N SER A 185 3.81 -18.34 -17.78
CA SER A 185 2.61 -18.78 -17.06
C SER A 185 2.87 -19.31 -15.65
N ASP A 186 4.13 -19.54 -15.27
CA ASP A 186 4.44 -20.06 -13.93
C ASP A 186 4.13 -18.97 -12.88
N PRO A 187 3.53 -19.33 -11.73
CA PRO A 187 3.26 -18.39 -10.65
C PRO A 187 4.56 -17.81 -10.09
N ALA A 188 4.63 -16.48 -9.99
CA ALA A 188 5.73 -15.79 -9.31
C ALA A 188 5.37 -15.50 -7.85
N THR A 189 4.10 -15.19 -7.58
CA THR A 189 3.66 -14.84 -6.23
C THR A 189 2.19 -15.18 -5.95
N LEU A 190 1.89 -15.44 -4.69
CA LEU A 190 0.54 -15.37 -4.14
C LEU A 190 0.41 -14.13 -3.27
N ILE A 191 -0.62 -13.32 -3.55
CA ILE A 191 -0.91 -12.12 -2.78
C ILE A 191 -2.29 -12.26 -2.14
N TYR A 192 -2.33 -12.26 -0.82
CA TYR A 192 -3.58 -12.42 -0.09
C TYR A 192 -4.34 -11.09 0.02
N THR A 193 -5.56 -11.06 -0.48
CA THR A 193 -6.44 -9.88 -0.42
C THR A 193 -7.60 -10.12 0.52
N SER A 194 -7.80 -9.20 1.46
CA SER A 194 -8.98 -9.20 2.30
C SER A 194 -10.19 -8.74 1.49
N GLY A 195 -11.16 -9.63 1.27
CA GLY A 195 -12.49 -9.25 0.81
C GLY A 195 -13.30 -8.58 1.92
N THR A 196 -14.48 -8.07 1.59
CA THR A 196 -15.41 -7.47 2.58
C THR A 196 -16.03 -8.50 3.53
N THR A 197 -15.93 -9.80 3.21
CA THR A 197 -16.51 -10.90 3.99
C THR A 197 -15.61 -12.15 3.88
N GLY A 198 -15.13 -12.67 5.01
CA GLY A 198 -14.39 -13.94 5.08
C GLY A 198 -12.87 -13.82 5.05
N ASN A 199 -12.20 -14.98 5.04
CA ASN A 199 -10.74 -15.04 5.06
C ASN A 199 -10.14 -14.48 3.75
N PRO A 200 -8.93 -13.90 3.80
CA PRO A 200 -8.24 -13.40 2.62
C PRO A 200 -8.06 -14.48 1.53
N LYS A 201 -8.21 -14.11 0.26
CA LYS A 201 -8.03 -15.01 -0.89
C LYS A 201 -6.64 -14.78 -1.50
N GLY A 202 -5.91 -15.86 -1.80
CA GLY A 202 -4.60 -15.78 -2.45
C GLY A 202 -4.75 -15.56 -3.95
N VAL A 203 -4.44 -14.37 -4.45
CA VAL A 203 -4.42 -14.06 -5.89
C VAL A 203 -3.13 -14.63 -6.49
N VAL A 204 -3.28 -15.45 -7.53
CA VAL A 204 -2.15 -16.06 -8.26
C VAL A 204 -1.68 -15.10 -9.35
N LEU A 205 -0.47 -14.55 -9.20
CA LEU A 205 0.17 -13.71 -10.21
C LEU A 205 1.39 -14.42 -10.80
N THR A 206 1.48 -14.42 -12.13
CA THR A 206 2.52 -15.10 -12.90
C THR A 206 3.70 -14.18 -13.22
N HIS A 207 4.77 -14.75 -13.74
CA HIS A 207 5.87 -13.95 -14.30
C HIS A 207 5.41 -13.05 -15.47
N GLU A 208 4.48 -13.52 -16.32
CA GLU A 208 3.91 -12.71 -17.41
C GLU A 208 3.13 -11.50 -16.88
N ASN A 209 2.37 -11.67 -15.79
CA ASN A 209 1.61 -10.59 -15.16
C ASN A 209 2.55 -9.43 -14.77
N MET A 210 3.61 -9.74 -14.00
CA MET A 210 4.58 -8.75 -13.51
C MET A 210 5.37 -8.10 -14.66
N TYR A 211 5.78 -8.91 -15.64
CA TYR A 211 6.48 -8.41 -16.83
C TYR A 211 5.62 -7.43 -17.63
N PHE A 212 4.35 -7.79 -17.87
CA PHE A 212 3.42 -6.94 -18.60
C PHE A 212 3.24 -5.62 -17.88
N GLU A 213 2.91 -5.63 -16.59
CA GLU A 213 2.65 -4.42 -15.80
C GLU A 213 3.81 -3.43 -15.86
N ILE A 214 5.02 -3.88 -15.52
CA ILE A 214 6.20 -3.00 -15.56
C ILE A 214 6.50 -2.59 -17.01
N GLY A 215 6.21 -3.47 -17.97
CA GLY A 215 6.32 -3.18 -19.41
C GLY A 215 5.46 -2.00 -19.83
N GLN A 216 4.23 -1.92 -19.33
CA GLN A 216 3.31 -0.82 -19.63
C GLN A 216 3.68 0.45 -18.87
N VAL A 217 4.06 0.33 -17.60
CA VAL A 217 4.53 1.47 -16.80
C VAL A 217 5.79 2.10 -17.42
N HIS A 218 6.73 1.28 -17.91
CA HIS A 218 7.96 1.74 -18.56
C HIS A 218 7.71 2.56 -19.84
N LYS A 219 6.58 2.35 -20.53
CA LYS A 219 6.18 3.17 -21.69
C LYS A 219 5.70 4.57 -21.29
N LEU A 220 5.29 4.75 -20.03
CA LEU A 220 4.75 6.00 -19.48
C LEU A 220 5.80 6.79 -18.70
N MET A 221 6.75 6.09 -18.08
CA MET A 221 7.86 6.65 -17.33
C MET A 221 9.08 5.77 -17.47
N SER A 222 10.27 6.37 -17.52
CA SER A 222 11.54 5.65 -17.54
C SER A 222 12.47 6.22 -16.47
N PHE A 223 13.30 5.34 -15.93
CA PHE A 223 14.35 5.70 -14.98
C PHE A 223 15.70 5.36 -15.56
N ASP A 224 16.70 6.10 -15.11
CA ASP A 224 18.10 5.85 -15.43
C ASP A 224 18.72 5.01 -14.32
N GLN A 225 19.78 4.27 -14.64
CA GLN A 225 20.57 3.58 -13.62
C GLN A 225 21.00 4.58 -12.53
N GLY A 226 20.87 4.19 -11.26
CA GLY A 226 21.21 5.04 -10.12
C GLY A 226 20.15 6.08 -9.75
N ASP A 227 19.06 6.22 -10.53
CA ASP A 227 17.87 6.93 -10.06
C ASP A 227 17.41 6.35 -8.71
N GLY A 228 16.76 7.19 -7.91
CA GLY A 228 16.50 6.89 -6.52
C GLY A 228 15.05 6.50 -6.28
N TYR A 229 14.83 5.45 -5.50
CA TYR A 229 13.52 5.02 -5.05
C TYR A 229 13.50 4.86 -3.52
N VAL A 230 12.40 5.26 -2.88
CA VAL A 230 12.18 5.06 -1.44
C VAL A 230 11.12 3.98 -1.26
N SER A 231 11.54 2.82 -0.76
CA SER A 231 10.69 1.66 -0.47
C SER A 231 10.13 1.72 0.94
N TRP A 232 8.79 1.77 1.04
CA TRP A 232 8.08 1.90 2.32
C TRP A 232 6.66 1.31 2.30
N LEU A 233 6.11 1.03 1.11
CA LEU A 233 4.84 0.33 1.01
C LEU A 233 5.03 -1.11 1.49
N PRO A 234 4.08 -1.70 2.23
CA PRO A 234 4.23 -3.07 2.70
C PRO A 234 4.45 -4.03 1.54
N CYS A 235 5.53 -4.82 1.58
CA CYS A 235 5.82 -5.80 0.53
C CYS A 235 4.84 -7.00 0.48
N ALA A 236 3.88 -7.07 1.41
CA ALA A 236 2.73 -7.98 1.31
C ALA A 236 1.61 -7.42 0.40
N HIS A 237 1.68 -6.15 0.00
CA HIS A 237 0.73 -5.50 -0.89
C HIS A 237 1.25 -5.52 -2.34
N VAL A 238 0.35 -5.74 -3.32
CA VAL A 238 0.71 -5.84 -4.75
C VAL A 238 1.48 -4.63 -5.28
N PHE A 239 1.13 -3.43 -4.84
CA PHE A 239 1.83 -2.21 -5.28
C PHE A 239 3.29 -2.18 -4.78
N GLY A 240 3.50 -2.59 -3.53
CA GLY A 240 4.85 -2.77 -2.97
C GLY A 240 5.59 -3.90 -3.67
N GLN A 241 4.94 -5.04 -3.97
CA GLN A 241 5.61 -6.13 -4.68
C GLN A 241 6.02 -5.76 -6.11
N LEU A 242 5.15 -5.11 -6.87
CA LEU A 242 5.46 -4.68 -8.23
C LEU A 242 6.69 -3.76 -8.25
N ALA A 243 6.71 -2.77 -7.35
CA ALA A 243 7.79 -1.79 -7.29
C ALA A 243 9.07 -2.34 -6.64
N ASP A 244 8.93 -2.94 -5.45
CA ASP A 244 10.03 -3.27 -4.54
C ASP A 244 10.62 -4.67 -4.79
N ASN A 245 9.97 -5.53 -5.59
CA ASN A 245 10.53 -6.83 -5.95
C ASN A 245 10.85 -6.98 -7.44
N HIS A 246 10.26 -6.17 -8.30
CA HIS A 246 10.39 -6.35 -9.75
C HIS A 246 10.89 -5.10 -10.48
N LEU A 247 10.25 -3.94 -10.29
CA LEU A 247 10.55 -2.72 -11.06
C LEU A 247 11.98 -2.22 -10.85
N TRP A 248 12.44 -2.14 -9.60
CA TRP A 248 13.78 -1.60 -9.31
C TRP A 248 14.91 -2.48 -9.87
N ILE A 249 14.73 -3.81 -9.87
CA ILE A 249 15.67 -4.75 -10.50
C ILE A 249 15.64 -4.58 -12.00
N ARG A 250 14.46 -4.53 -12.62
CA ARG A 250 14.34 -4.41 -14.07
C ARG A 250 14.97 -3.11 -14.60
N ASP A 251 14.72 -1.99 -13.93
CA ASP A 251 15.13 -0.67 -14.40
C ASP A 251 16.45 -0.19 -13.78
N GLY A 252 17.12 -1.01 -12.95
CA GLY A 252 18.43 -0.67 -12.37
C GLY A 252 18.41 0.49 -11.37
N ILE A 253 17.29 0.65 -10.65
CA ILE A 253 17.05 1.79 -9.74
C ILE A 253 17.66 1.51 -8.37
N HIS A 254 18.30 2.51 -7.77
CA HIS A 254 18.86 2.41 -6.42
C HIS A 254 17.75 2.56 -5.35
N MET A 255 17.39 1.44 -4.73
CA MET A 255 16.34 1.38 -3.70
C MET A 255 16.87 1.76 -2.31
N ARG A 256 16.17 2.66 -1.61
CA ARG A 256 16.39 2.95 -0.18
C ARG A 256 15.23 2.40 0.65
N VAL A 257 15.52 1.43 1.49
CA VAL A 257 14.54 0.77 2.35
C VAL A 257 14.33 1.61 3.60
N VAL A 258 13.08 2.00 3.84
CA VAL A 258 12.69 2.74 5.04
C VAL A 258 12.50 1.75 6.18
N ASP A 259 13.02 2.08 7.36
CA ASP A 259 12.96 1.28 8.60
C ASP A 259 11.55 1.18 9.20
N ASN A 260 10.75 2.24 9.05
CA ASN A 260 9.38 2.32 9.52
C ASN A 260 8.54 3.16 8.53
N PRO A 261 7.30 2.77 8.17
CA PRO A 261 6.51 3.52 7.20
C PRO A 261 6.28 4.99 7.61
N LEU A 262 6.30 5.30 8.91
CA LEU A 262 6.20 6.66 9.44
C LEU A 262 7.42 7.53 9.07
N HIS A 263 8.56 6.93 8.72
CA HIS A 263 9.79 7.64 8.37
C HIS A 263 9.93 7.93 6.86
N ALA A 264 9.00 7.47 6.01
CA ALA A 264 9.11 7.55 4.56
C ALA A 264 9.45 8.95 4.02
N ILE A 265 8.78 10.00 4.52
CA ILE A 265 9.03 11.38 4.07
C ILE A 265 10.36 11.92 4.59
N ASP A 266 10.87 11.46 5.72
CA ASP A 266 12.19 11.88 6.19
C ASP A 266 13.30 11.28 5.35
N TYR A 267 13.14 10.02 4.97
CA TYR A 267 14.01 9.39 3.97
C TYR A 267 13.95 10.18 2.66
N CYS A 268 12.77 10.58 2.19
CA CYS A 268 12.64 11.43 1.00
C CYS A 268 13.39 12.76 1.15
N LYS A 269 13.30 13.43 2.30
CA LYS A 269 14.03 14.69 2.56
C LYS A 269 15.55 14.50 2.49
N GLU A 270 16.04 13.37 2.97
CA GLU A 270 17.46 13.04 2.99
C GLU A 270 18.00 12.65 1.61
N VAL A 271 17.30 11.75 0.90
CA VAL A 271 17.81 11.14 -0.34
C VAL A 271 17.28 11.78 -1.62
N GLN A 272 16.19 12.56 -1.53
CA GLN A 272 15.53 13.23 -2.66
C GLN A 272 15.31 12.27 -3.86
N PRO A 273 14.39 11.28 -3.76
CA PRO A 273 14.23 10.25 -4.77
C PRO A 273 13.71 10.78 -6.11
N HIS A 274 13.85 9.94 -7.14
CA HIS A 274 13.34 10.15 -8.48
C HIS A 274 11.97 9.49 -8.67
N LEU A 275 11.72 8.37 -8.00
CA LEU A 275 10.41 7.70 -7.91
C LEU A 275 9.91 7.75 -6.47
N PHE A 276 8.65 8.18 -6.29
CA PHE A 276 7.95 8.03 -5.02
C PHE A 276 6.53 7.52 -5.25
N ILE A 277 6.24 6.31 -4.78
CA ILE A 277 4.90 5.74 -4.83
C ILE A 277 4.27 5.78 -3.45
N GLY A 278 2.96 5.98 -3.39
CA GLY A 278 2.26 6.07 -2.13
C GLY A 278 0.76 5.92 -2.24
N VAL A 279 0.10 6.12 -1.10
CA VAL A 279 -1.35 6.12 -0.94
C VAL A 279 -1.82 7.52 -0.53
N PRO A 280 -3.11 7.87 -0.69
CA PRO A 280 -3.62 9.22 -0.41
C PRO A 280 -3.17 9.77 0.95
N ARG A 281 -3.21 8.95 2.01
CA ARG A 281 -2.87 9.38 3.38
C ARG A 281 -1.47 10.00 3.53
N ILE A 282 -0.45 9.51 2.82
CA ILE A 282 0.88 10.11 2.93
C ILE A 282 0.91 11.50 2.28
N TYR A 283 0.21 11.65 1.16
CA TYR A 283 0.10 12.93 0.44
C TYR A 283 -0.79 13.92 1.17
N GLU A 284 -1.86 13.47 1.83
CA GLU A 284 -2.70 14.28 2.73
C GLU A 284 -1.86 14.88 3.87
N LYS A 285 -1.06 14.05 4.56
CA LYS A 285 -0.20 14.51 5.66
C LYS A 285 0.84 15.53 5.18
N VAL A 286 1.45 15.27 4.01
CA VAL A 286 2.37 16.20 3.36
C VAL A 286 1.66 17.51 2.97
N TYR A 287 0.46 17.41 2.39
CA TYR A 287 -0.36 18.54 1.97
C TYR A 287 -0.72 19.43 3.16
N SER A 288 -1.21 18.87 4.26
CA SER A 288 -1.60 19.64 5.45
C SER A 288 -0.41 20.43 6.02
N ASN A 289 0.76 19.80 6.15
CA ASN A 289 1.98 20.47 6.60
C ASN A 289 2.47 21.54 5.62
N LEU A 290 2.29 21.31 4.32
CA LEU A 290 2.65 22.25 3.27
C LEU A 290 1.74 23.49 3.28
N ILE A 291 0.42 23.30 3.41
CA ILE A 291 -0.55 24.40 3.52
C ILE A 291 -0.23 25.27 4.75
N ALA A 292 -0.03 24.64 5.90
CA ALA A 292 0.33 25.33 7.14
C ALA A 292 1.65 26.13 6.99
N GLY A 293 2.68 25.51 6.38
CA GLY A 293 3.98 26.14 6.21
C GLY A 293 4.07 27.23 5.12
N LEU A 294 3.28 27.11 4.05
CA LEU A 294 3.26 28.10 2.97
C LEU A 294 2.29 29.25 3.25
N GLY A 295 1.13 28.98 3.86
CA GLY A 295 0.09 29.97 4.13
C GLY A 295 -0.23 30.84 2.91
N SER A 296 -0.20 32.16 3.08
CA SER A 296 -0.47 33.12 2.01
C SER A 296 0.48 33.04 0.81
N LYS A 297 1.65 32.38 0.94
CA LYS A 297 2.63 32.23 -0.16
C LYS A 297 2.12 31.33 -1.28
N ILE A 298 1.08 30.53 -1.06
CA ILE A 298 0.46 29.70 -2.10
C ILE A 298 -0.04 30.55 -3.27
N GLY A 299 -0.62 31.72 -2.98
CA GLY A 299 -1.08 32.67 -4.00
C GLY A 299 0.05 33.22 -4.87
N LEU A 300 1.30 33.13 -4.41
CA LEU A 300 2.49 33.63 -5.12
C LEU A 300 3.15 32.57 -6.02
N LEU A 301 2.67 31.32 -6.03
CA LEU A 301 3.26 30.24 -6.84
C LEU A 301 3.21 30.51 -8.35
N GLY A 302 2.27 31.33 -8.81
CA GLY A 302 2.15 31.75 -10.22
C GLY A 302 3.02 32.97 -10.60
N VAL A 303 3.65 33.65 -9.63
CA VAL A 303 4.46 34.85 -9.89
C VAL A 303 5.81 34.46 -10.49
N PRO A 304 6.23 35.00 -11.66
CA PRO A 304 7.54 34.69 -12.24
C PRO A 304 8.69 34.97 -11.26
N ILE A 305 9.74 34.15 -11.30
CA ILE A 305 10.91 34.19 -10.39
C ILE A 305 10.56 33.87 -8.92
N LEU A 306 9.70 34.66 -8.27
CA LEU A 306 9.30 34.46 -6.88
C LEU A 306 8.62 33.10 -6.66
N GLY A 307 7.67 32.75 -7.52
CA GLY A 307 7.02 31.44 -7.53
C GLY A 307 8.03 30.32 -7.76
N GLY A 308 9.02 30.51 -8.65
CA GLY A 308 10.10 29.55 -8.87
C GLY A 308 10.94 29.28 -7.60
N ILE A 309 11.27 30.33 -6.86
CA ILE A 309 12.00 30.21 -5.58
C ILE A 309 11.16 29.49 -4.54
N ILE A 310 9.87 29.84 -4.41
CA ILE A 310 8.95 29.19 -3.45
C ILE A 310 8.80 27.71 -3.79
N LYS A 311 8.57 27.36 -5.07
CA LYS A 311 8.46 25.97 -5.53
C LYS A 311 9.73 25.18 -5.24
N LYS A 312 10.91 25.72 -5.55
CA LYS A 312 12.19 25.05 -5.29
C LYS A 312 12.37 24.74 -3.79
N LYS A 313 12.13 25.72 -2.92
CA LYS A 313 12.23 25.53 -1.46
C LYS A 313 11.19 24.54 -0.93
N ALA A 314 9.96 24.60 -1.43
CA ALA A 314 8.90 23.67 -1.05
C ALA A 314 9.29 22.24 -1.42
N LYS A 315 9.66 21.98 -2.68
CA LYS A 315 10.09 20.65 -3.14
C LYS A 315 11.27 20.10 -2.33
N GLN A 316 12.26 20.93 -2.03
CA GLN A 316 13.38 20.54 -1.18
C GLN A 316 12.95 20.12 0.23
N LYS A 317 12.10 20.93 0.88
CA LYS A 317 11.56 20.63 2.23
C LYS A 317 10.68 19.37 2.24
N LEU A 318 10.05 19.05 1.12
CA LEU A 318 9.21 17.85 0.96
C LEU A 318 9.99 16.57 0.65
N GLY A 319 11.25 16.68 0.22
CA GLY A 319 11.98 15.51 -0.31
C GLY A 319 11.77 15.26 -1.80
N PHE A 320 11.14 16.18 -2.54
CA PHE A 320 10.69 15.95 -3.92
C PHE A 320 11.42 16.83 -4.95
N SER A 321 12.70 17.15 -4.70
CA SER A 321 13.47 17.97 -5.65
C SER A 321 13.73 17.25 -6.97
N ASN A 322 14.02 15.95 -6.90
CA ASN A 322 14.46 15.13 -8.04
C ASN A 322 13.34 14.24 -8.60
N VAL A 323 12.14 14.25 -8.01
CA VAL A 323 11.04 13.37 -8.40
C VAL A 323 10.71 13.57 -9.88
N LYS A 324 10.97 12.52 -10.67
CA LYS A 324 10.58 12.39 -12.08
C LYS A 324 9.15 11.88 -12.20
N PHE A 325 8.73 11.02 -11.28
CA PHE A 325 7.37 10.48 -11.23
C PHE A 325 6.94 10.15 -9.80
N SER A 326 5.71 10.48 -9.46
CA SER A 326 5.09 10.04 -8.21
C SER A 326 3.67 9.57 -8.42
N ILE A 327 3.26 8.54 -7.66
CA ILE A 327 2.00 7.84 -7.85
C ILE A 327 1.21 7.83 -6.56
N THR A 328 -0.10 8.05 -6.67
CA THR A 328 -1.09 7.75 -5.64
C THR A 328 -2.10 6.74 -6.17
N GLY A 329 -2.50 5.78 -5.34
CA GLY A 329 -3.48 4.76 -5.69
C GLY A 329 -4.02 4.03 -4.45
N ALA A 330 -4.69 2.90 -4.68
CA ALA A 330 -5.33 2.04 -3.66
C ALA A 330 -6.53 2.64 -2.90
N ALA A 331 -6.73 3.96 -2.96
CA ALA A 331 -7.91 4.70 -2.49
C ALA A 331 -8.05 6.03 -3.26
N PRO A 332 -9.24 6.65 -3.30
CA PRO A 332 -9.42 7.99 -3.88
C PRO A 332 -8.61 9.05 -3.14
N ILE A 333 -8.20 10.11 -3.84
CA ILE A 333 -7.48 11.26 -3.27
C ILE A 333 -8.25 12.56 -3.51
N ASN A 334 -8.13 13.53 -2.60
CA ASN A 334 -8.69 14.86 -2.81
C ASN A 334 -8.01 15.57 -4.01
N PRO A 335 -8.76 16.01 -5.04
CA PRO A 335 -8.26 16.76 -6.19
C PRO A 335 -7.43 18.02 -5.88
N ASP A 336 -7.65 18.66 -4.73
CA ASP A 336 -6.90 19.84 -4.29
C ASP A 336 -5.44 19.50 -3.98
N ILE A 337 -5.18 18.28 -3.49
CA ILE A 337 -3.83 17.79 -3.23
C ILE A 337 -3.07 17.68 -4.54
N LEU A 338 -3.64 17.00 -5.53
CA LEU A 338 -3.06 16.86 -6.87
C LEU A 338 -2.81 18.23 -7.51
N SER A 339 -3.81 19.11 -7.43
CA SER A 339 -3.72 20.48 -7.96
C SER A 339 -2.55 21.25 -7.35
N LEU A 340 -2.34 21.17 -6.03
CA LEU A 340 -1.24 21.86 -5.37
C LEU A 340 0.12 21.26 -5.74
N PHE A 341 0.23 19.92 -5.78
CA PHE A 341 1.46 19.23 -6.15
C PHE A 341 1.89 19.60 -7.58
N HIS A 342 0.96 19.59 -8.53
CA HIS A 342 1.24 20.05 -9.89
C HIS A 342 1.59 21.53 -9.97
N LYS A 343 0.93 22.41 -9.20
CA LYS A 343 1.31 23.83 -9.10
C LYS A 343 2.74 24.00 -8.58
N LEU A 344 3.20 23.12 -7.69
CA LEU A 344 4.57 23.08 -7.18
C LEU A 344 5.58 22.47 -8.17
N GLY A 345 5.11 21.87 -9.27
CA GLY A 345 5.94 21.14 -10.22
C GLY A 345 6.41 19.79 -9.68
N VAL A 346 5.60 19.14 -8.85
CA VAL A 346 5.76 17.74 -8.45
C VAL A 346 4.81 16.90 -9.33
N PRO A 347 5.33 15.89 -10.08
CA PRO A 347 4.54 15.08 -11.00
C PRO A 347 3.81 13.95 -10.26
N LEU A 348 2.72 14.30 -9.55
CA LEU A 348 1.89 13.34 -8.81
C LEU A 348 0.68 12.90 -9.64
N PHE A 349 0.62 11.62 -9.98
CA PHE A 349 -0.44 11.05 -10.82
C PHE A 349 -1.27 10.01 -10.06
N GLU A 350 -2.56 9.95 -10.38
CA GLU A 350 -3.45 8.89 -9.91
C GLU A 350 -3.31 7.64 -10.78
N GLY A 351 -3.34 6.47 -10.14
CA GLY A 351 -3.44 5.18 -10.82
C GLY A 351 -4.51 4.30 -10.16
N TYR A 352 -5.17 3.49 -10.97
CA TYR A 352 -6.20 2.55 -10.51
C TYR A 352 -5.96 1.16 -11.06
N GLY A 353 -6.20 0.20 -10.17
CA GLY A 353 -6.15 -1.23 -10.37
C GLY A 353 -6.32 -1.93 -9.02
N MET A 354 -6.12 -3.23 -9.01
CA MET A 354 -6.32 -4.11 -7.87
C MET A 354 -5.26 -5.23 -7.92
N THR A 355 -5.23 -6.08 -6.89
CA THR A 355 -4.31 -7.22 -6.91
C THR A 355 -4.60 -8.15 -8.09
N GLU A 356 -5.88 -8.33 -8.42
CA GLU A 356 -6.35 -9.15 -9.54
C GLU A 356 -5.99 -8.57 -10.92
N THR A 357 -5.55 -7.30 -10.98
CA THR A 357 -4.95 -6.68 -12.17
C THR A 357 -3.44 -6.51 -12.04
N SER A 358 -2.79 -7.18 -11.09
CA SER A 358 -1.33 -7.10 -10.88
C SER A 358 -0.84 -5.69 -10.50
N ALA A 359 -1.65 -4.97 -9.72
CA ALA A 359 -1.49 -3.58 -9.24
C ALA A 359 -2.18 -2.53 -10.11
N GLY A 360 -1.62 -2.19 -11.27
CA GLY A 360 -2.16 -1.14 -12.12
C GLY A 360 -3.08 -1.69 -13.20
N ALA A 361 -3.91 -0.82 -13.75
CA ALA A 361 -4.61 -1.06 -15.01
C ALA A 361 -4.81 0.26 -15.78
N THR A 362 -4.87 1.36 -15.03
CA THR A 362 -4.92 2.72 -15.53
C THR A 362 -3.90 3.59 -14.79
N LEU A 363 -3.35 4.60 -15.45
CA LEU A 363 -2.39 5.52 -14.85
C LEU A 363 -2.38 6.88 -15.55
N GLY A 364 -2.34 7.96 -14.77
CA GLY A 364 -2.04 9.30 -15.26
C GLY A 364 -0.55 9.45 -15.58
N SER A 365 -0.20 10.26 -16.58
CA SER A 365 1.20 10.48 -16.95
C SER A 365 1.43 11.90 -17.49
N PRO A 366 2.69 12.36 -17.63
CA PRO A 366 2.98 13.64 -18.25
C PRO A 366 2.30 13.78 -19.62
N GLY A 367 1.53 14.86 -19.79
CA GLY A 367 0.76 15.10 -21.03
C GLY A 367 -0.54 14.30 -21.15
N ASN A 368 -0.76 13.26 -20.35
CA ASN A 368 -1.98 12.45 -20.29
C ASN A 368 -2.48 12.35 -18.84
N ASN A 369 -2.84 13.49 -18.27
CA ASN A 369 -3.37 13.58 -16.91
C ASN A 369 -4.62 14.47 -16.87
N ARG A 370 -5.60 14.08 -16.05
CA ARG A 370 -6.82 14.84 -15.80
C ARG A 370 -7.16 14.69 -14.32
N ILE A 371 -7.13 15.80 -13.59
CA ILE A 371 -7.38 15.80 -12.13
C ILE A 371 -8.79 15.25 -11.85
N GLY A 372 -8.86 14.28 -10.93
CA GLY A 372 -10.09 13.56 -10.59
C GLY A 372 -10.36 12.32 -11.45
N SER A 373 -9.52 12.06 -12.47
CA SER A 373 -9.52 10.80 -13.21
C SER A 373 -8.34 9.93 -12.76
N VAL A 374 -8.50 8.62 -12.85
CA VAL A 374 -7.44 7.64 -12.53
C VAL A 374 -6.53 7.37 -13.73
N GLY A 375 -6.41 8.35 -14.62
CA GLY A 375 -5.68 8.25 -15.88
C GLY A 375 -6.42 7.48 -16.98
N ARG A 376 -5.64 6.91 -17.90
CA ARG A 376 -6.11 6.10 -19.03
C ARG A 376 -5.69 4.64 -18.85
N PRO A 377 -6.38 3.68 -19.49
CA PRO A 377 -5.93 2.30 -19.54
C PRO A 377 -4.49 2.20 -20.02
N PHE A 378 -3.73 1.27 -19.45
CA PHE A 378 -2.41 0.94 -19.99
C PHE A 378 -2.51 0.54 -21.47
N PRO A 379 -1.47 0.78 -22.27
CA PRO A 379 -1.41 0.20 -23.61
C PRO A 379 -1.59 -1.32 -23.53
N ASP A 380 -2.29 -1.90 -24.50
CA ASP A 380 -2.59 -3.34 -24.53
C ASP A 380 -3.46 -3.88 -23.37
N THR A 381 -4.10 -2.98 -22.60
CA THR A 381 -5.16 -3.31 -21.63
C THR A 381 -6.51 -2.92 -22.21
N GLU A 382 -7.43 -3.88 -22.28
CA GLU A 382 -8.81 -3.63 -22.63
C GLU A 382 -9.61 -3.30 -21.37
N LEU A 383 -10.42 -2.24 -21.45
CA LEU A 383 -11.29 -1.78 -20.36
C LEU A 383 -12.66 -1.44 -20.93
N ARG A 384 -13.72 -1.95 -20.29
CA ARG A 384 -15.11 -1.59 -20.61
C ARG A 384 -15.89 -1.19 -19.37
N ILE A 385 -16.98 -0.45 -19.59
CA ILE A 385 -18.00 -0.17 -18.57
C ILE A 385 -19.21 -1.07 -18.87
N ALA A 386 -19.45 -2.05 -18.00
CA ALA A 386 -20.60 -2.95 -18.10
C ALA A 386 -21.82 -2.35 -17.42
N ASP A 387 -23.00 -2.58 -18.00
CA ASP A 387 -24.31 -2.15 -17.45
C ASP A 387 -24.37 -0.65 -17.09
N ALA A 388 -23.83 0.19 -17.99
CA ALA A 388 -23.78 1.64 -17.78
C ALA A 388 -25.20 2.26 -17.67
N ASP A 389 -25.38 3.11 -16.67
CA ASP A 389 -26.57 3.92 -16.47
C ASP A 389 -26.67 5.10 -17.46
N GLU A 390 -27.73 5.92 -17.34
CA GLU A 390 -27.93 7.10 -18.18
C GLU A 390 -26.81 8.16 -18.08
N ASN A 391 -26.00 8.10 -17.02
CA ASN A 391 -24.85 8.99 -16.79
C ASN A 391 -23.52 8.33 -17.20
N GLY A 392 -23.57 7.14 -17.80
CA GLY A 392 -22.42 6.36 -18.24
C GLY A 392 -21.70 5.62 -17.11
N ASN A 393 -22.25 5.56 -15.90
CA ASN A 393 -21.65 4.81 -14.79
C ASN A 393 -22.08 3.35 -14.84
N GLY A 394 -21.12 2.44 -14.78
CA GLY A 394 -21.35 1.00 -14.69
C GLY A 394 -20.14 0.30 -14.08
N GLU A 395 -20.14 -1.02 -14.07
CA GLU A 395 -19.00 -1.78 -13.53
C GLU A 395 -17.79 -1.66 -14.45
N ILE A 396 -16.64 -1.29 -13.89
CA ILE A 396 -15.37 -1.31 -14.62
C ILE A 396 -14.93 -2.77 -14.78
N GLN A 397 -14.66 -3.21 -16.01
CA GLN A 397 -14.18 -4.56 -16.29
C GLN A 397 -12.90 -4.51 -17.11
N PHE A 398 -11.99 -5.45 -16.82
CA PHE A 398 -10.66 -5.50 -17.43
C PHE A 398 -10.42 -6.79 -18.20
N LYS A 399 -9.63 -6.70 -19.26
CA LYS A 399 -9.12 -7.86 -19.99
C LYS A 399 -7.71 -7.56 -20.48
N GLY A 400 -6.81 -8.52 -20.28
CA GLY A 400 -5.41 -8.39 -20.69
C GLY A 400 -4.48 -9.27 -19.88
N LYS A 401 -3.17 -9.17 -20.18
CA LYS A 401 -2.13 -10.00 -19.56
C LYS A 401 -1.81 -9.63 -18.10
N HIS A 402 -2.34 -8.53 -17.59
CA HIS A 402 -2.23 -8.12 -16.19
C HIS A 402 -3.28 -8.78 -15.30
N VAL A 403 -4.31 -9.43 -15.88
CA VAL A 403 -5.34 -10.12 -15.12
C VAL A 403 -4.77 -11.41 -14.51
N MET A 404 -5.05 -11.62 -13.22
CA MET A 404 -4.60 -12.78 -12.45
C MET A 404 -4.91 -14.12 -13.13
N ALA A 405 -4.15 -15.16 -12.78
CA ALA A 405 -4.48 -16.53 -13.19
C ALA A 405 -5.71 -17.10 -12.45
N GLY A 406 -6.05 -16.54 -11.29
CA GLY A 406 -7.19 -16.93 -10.47
C GLY A 406 -6.88 -16.86 -8.97
N TYR A 407 -7.83 -17.31 -8.14
CA TYR A 407 -7.61 -17.46 -6.70
C TYR A 407 -7.11 -18.87 -6.35
N TYR A 408 -6.04 -18.95 -5.57
CA TYR A 408 -5.43 -20.20 -5.12
C TYR A 408 -6.44 -21.06 -4.36
N LYS A 409 -6.60 -22.32 -4.78
CA LYS A 409 -7.56 -23.30 -4.23
C LYS A 409 -9.02 -22.81 -4.20
N ASN A 410 -9.38 -21.83 -5.03
CA ASN A 410 -10.74 -21.28 -5.04
C ASN A 410 -11.27 -21.06 -6.47
N PRO A 411 -11.56 -22.14 -7.22
CA PRO A 411 -12.08 -22.05 -8.58
C PRO A 411 -13.48 -21.41 -8.65
N GLU A 412 -14.29 -21.57 -7.60
CA GLU A 412 -15.62 -20.95 -7.49
C GLU A 412 -15.51 -19.43 -7.44
N ALA A 413 -14.73 -18.88 -6.49
CA ALA A 413 -14.50 -17.44 -6.43
C ALA A 413 -13.84 -16.90 -7.70
N THR A 414 -13.02 -17.70 -8.38
CA THR A 414 -12.39 -17.32 -9.66
C THR A 414 -13.46 -17.17 -10.72
N ALA A 415 -14.32 -18.18 -10.91
CA ALA A 415 -15.43 -18.13 -11.85
C ALA A 415 -16.41 -16.98 -11.53
N GLU A 416 -16.72 -16.75 -10.26
CA GLU A 416 -17.57 -15.63 -9.81
C GLU A 416 -16.98 -14.25 -10.11
N THR A 417 -15.66 -14.13 -10.25
CA THR A 417 -14.97 -12.84 -10.48
C THR A 417 -14.72 -12.58 -11.96
N MET A 418 -14.93 -13.59 -12.81
CA MET A 418 -14.84 -13.46 -14.26
C MET A 418 -16.23 -13.41 -14.90
N THR A 419 -16.32 -12.80 -16.09
CA THR A 419 -17.48 -12.93 -16.97
C THR A 419 -17.31 -14.14 -17.90
N GLU A 420 -18.40 -14.64 -18.46
CA GLU A 420 -18.37 -15.76 -19.41
C GLU A 420 -17.53 -15.45 -20.67
N ASP A 421 -17.44 -14.18 -21.07
CA ASP A 421 -16.65 -13.70 -22.20
C ASP A 421 -15.19 -13.29 -21.83
N GLY A 422 -14.76 -13.63 -20.61
CA GLY A 422 -13.37 -13.57 -20.18
C GLY A 422 -12.88 -12.20 -19.68
N TRP A 423 -13.76 -11.41 -19.07
CA TRP A 423 -13.40 -10.15 -18.42
C TRP A 423 -13.36 -10.29 -16.91
N LEU A 424 -12.40 -9.64 -16.27
CA LEU A 424 -12.34 -9.48 -14.83
C LEU A 424 -13.36 -8.43 -14.38
N LYS A 425 -14.23 -8.80 -13.43
CA LYS A 425 -15.16 -7.91 -12.75
C LYS A 425 -14.44 -7.23 -11.59
N SER A 426 -14.24 -5.91 -11.67
CA SER A 426 -13.56 -5.17 -10.60
C SER A 426 -14.39 -5.07 -9.32
N GLY A 427 -15.72 -5.12 -9.44
CA GLY A 427 -16.63 -4.74 -8.35
C GLY A 427 -16.69 -3.23 -8.10
N ASP A 428 -15.98 -2.41 -8.87
CA ASP A 428 -15.98 -0.96 -8.77
C ASP A 428 -16.81 -0.34 -9.91
N LEU A 429 -17.47 0.76 -9.58
CA LEU A 429 -18.26 1.55 -10.53
C LEU A 429 -17.41 2.66 -11.11
N GLY A 430 -17.62 2.96 -12.39
CA GLY A 430 -16.96 4.07 -13.04
C GLY A 430 -17.50 4.39 -14.42
N LYS A 431 -16.85 5.35 -15.05
CA LYS A 431 -17.16 5.81 -16.42
C LYS A 431 -15.89 6.18 -17.16
N ILE A 432 -15.99 6.22 -18.50
CA ILE A 432 -14.92 6.66 -19.38
C ILE A 432 -15.42 7.89 -20.14
N ASP A 433 -14.62 8.95 -20.19
CA ASP A 433 -14.96 10.11 -21.01
C ASP A 433 -14.54 9.96 -22.49
N MET A 434 -14.93 10.91 -23.33
CA MET A 434 -14.65 10.88 -24.77
C MET A 434 -13.15 10.88 -25.11
N ASP A 435 -12.30 11.31 -24.18
CA ASP A 435 -10.84 11.31 -24.34
C ASP A 435 -10.21 10.05 -23.74
N GLY A 436 -11.01 9.06 -23.31
CA GLY A 436 -10.53 7.79 -22.77
C GLY A 436 -10.04 7.85 -21.32
N PHE A 437 -10.28 8.94 -20.58
CA PHE A 437 -9.95 8.99 -19.15
C PHE A 437 -11.01 8.27 -18.32
N VAL A 438 -10.54 7.53 -17.33
CA VAL A 438 -11.37 6.68 -16.47
C VAL A 438 -11.62 7.39 -15.15
N TYR A 439 -12.83 7.29 -14.63
CA TYR A 439 -13.25 7.83 -13.34
C TYR A 439 -13.88 6.72 -12.52
N VAL A 440 -13.37 6.49 -11.32
CA VAL A 440 -13.97 5.58 -10.34
C VAL A 440 -15.02 6.38 -9.55
N THR A 441 -16.26 5.91 -9.54
CA THR A 441 -17.41 6.62 -8.96
C THR A 441 -18.04 5.91 -7.76
N GLY A 442 -17.64 4.67 -7.48
CA GLY A 442 -18.08 3.95 -6.31
C GLY A 442 -17.66 2.48 -6.33
N ARG A 443 -18.23 1.69 -5.41
CA ARG A 443 -17.98 0.25 -5.32
C ARG A 443 -19.30 -0.49 -5.12
N LEU A 444 -19.59 -1.47 -5.97
CA LEU A 444 -20.88 -2.17 -6.04
C LEU A 444 -21.33 -2.71 -4.67
N LYS A 445 -20.43 -3.36 -3.95
CA LYS A 445 -20.72 -3.96 -2.64
C LYS A 445 -20.79 -2.95 -1.48
N GLU A 446 -20.47 -1.68 -1.72
CA GLU A 446 -20.49 -0.62 -0.71
C GLU A 446 -21.53 0.47 -1.00
N ILE A 447 -22.33 0.34 -2.06
CA ILE A 447 -23.46 1.26 -2.29
C ILE A 447 -24.49 1.05 -1.19
N TYR A 448 -24.80 2.12 -0.46
CA TYR A 448 -25.85 2.13 0.52
C TYR A 448 -27.20 2.33 -0.15
N VAL A 449 -28.20 1.59 0.32
CA VAL A 449 -29.59 1.83 -0.07
C VAL A 449 -30.28 2.46 1.12
N SER A 450 -30.58 3.76 1.03
CA SER A 450 -31.33 4.45 2.09
C SER A 450 -32.73 3.83 2.25
N SER A 451 -33.41 4.11 3.37
CA SER A 451 -34.79 3.63 3.58
C SER A 451 -35.80 4.14 2.53
N ALA A 452 -35.42 5.14 1.74
CA ALA A 452 -36.20 5.69 0.62
C ALA A 452 -35.80 5.09 -0.75
N GLY A 453 -34.94 4.07 -0.79
CA GLY A 453 -34.50 3.40 -2.01
C GLY A 453 -33.49 4.21 -2.85
N LYS A 454 -32.84 5.22 -2.28
CA LYS A 454 -31.76 5.96 -2.96
C LYS A 454 -30.41 5.27 -2.74
N ASN A 455 -29.70 5.04 -3.84
CA ASN A 455 -28.32 4.56 -3.87
C ASN A 455 -27.36 5.69 -3.51
N ILE A 456 -26.46 5.43 -2.57
CA ILE A 456 -25.50 6.41 -2.06
C ILE A 456 -24.12 5.76 -2.06
N ALA A 457 -23.13 6.43 -2.65
CA ALA A 457 -21.74 5.99 -2.65
C ALA A 457 -20.99 6.57 -1.44
N PRO A 458 -20.77 5.80 -0.36
CA PRO A 458 -20.24 6.34 0.89
C PRO A 458 -18.82 6.90 0.75
N LEU A 459 -17.96 6.23 -0.03
CA LEU A 459 -16.55 6.58 -0.15
C LEU A 459 -16.32 8.01 -0.67
N VAL A 460 -17.15 8.46 -1.63
CA VAL A 460 -17.04 9.82 -2.18
C VAL A 460 -17.32 10.88 -1.10
N ILE A 461 -18.33 10.62 -0.27
CA ILE A 461 -18.72 11.51 0.84
C ILE A 461 -17.65 11.46 1.94
N GLU A 462 -17.20 10.27 2.32
CA GLU A 462 -16.17 10.06 3.34
C GLU A 462 -14.86 10.78 2.99
N GLU A 463 -14.36 10.61 1.77
CA GLU A 463 -13.12 11.27 1.32
C GLU A 463 -13.29 12.80 1.20
N THR A 464 -14.47 13.27 0.83
CA THR A 464 -14.77 14.70 0.85
C THR A 464 -14.74 15.24 2.28
N MET A 465 -15.33 14.53 3.25
CA MET A 465 -15.34 14.96 4.65
C MET A 465 -13.95 14.83 5.30
N LYS A 466 -13.12 13.86 4.88
CA LYS A 466 -11.71 13.76 5.29
C LYS A 466 -10.83 14.93 4.81
N SER A 467 -11.33 15.77 3.90
CA SER A 467 -10.64 17.03 3.56
C SER A 467 -10.67 18.07 4.68
N ILE A 468 -11.50 17.87 5.72
CA ILE A 468 -11.56 18.73 6.90
C ILE A 468 -10.26 18.51 7.71
N PRO A 469 -9.44 19.54 7.98
CA PRO A 469 -8.08 19.37 8.48
C PRO A 469 -7.92 18.58 9.79
N VAL A 470 -8.92 18.62 10.68
CA VAL A 470 -8.89 17.95 11.99
C VAL A 470 -9.40 16.50 11.94
N VAL A 471 -9.96 16.05 10.82
CA VAL A 471 -10.53 14.71 10.67
C VAL A 471 -9.43 13.70 10.33
N SER A 472 -9.32 12.62 11.10
CA SER A 472 -8.47 11.48 10.75
C SER A 472 -9.22 10.49 9.86
N GLN A 473 -10.36 9.98 10.34
CA GLN A 473 -11.22 9.04 9.62
C GLN A 473 -12.66 9.56 9.57
N CYS A 474 -13.37 9.23 8.48
CA CYS A 474 -14.81 9.42 8.33
C CYS A 474 -15.41 8.11 7.85
N MET A 475 -16.41 7.59 8.56
CA MET A 475 -17.24 6.48 8.10
C MET A 475 -18.70 6.92 8.01
N LEU A 476 -19.24 6.94 6.79
CA LEU A 476 -20.64 7.21 6.53
C LEU A 476 -21.50 6.03 6.99
N ILE A 477 -22.63 6.36 7.62
CA ILE A 477 -23.70 5.45 7.99
C ILE A 477 -24.95 5.93 7.26
N GLY A 478 -25.68 5.03 6.61
CA GLY A 478 -26.84 5.43 5.81
C GLY A 478 -27.63 4.27 5.22
N ASP A 479 -27.00 3.10 5.13
CA ASP A 479 -27.64 1.88 4.66
C ASP A 479 -28.86 1.50 5.52
N ASN A 480 -30.02 1.37 4.88
CA ASN A 480 -31.34 1.17 5.51
C ASN A 480 -31.73 2.22 6.58
N LYS A 481 -31.11 3.41 6.57
CA LYS A 481 -31.43 4.50 7.50
C LYS A 481 -32.20 5.63 6.79
N LYS A 482 -32.88 6.46 7.59
CA LYS A 482 -33.73 7.59 7.11
C LYS A 482 -32.93 8.73 6.48
N PHE A 483 -31.66 8.86 6.86
CA PHE A 483 -30.72 9.86 6.38
C PHE A 483 -29.29 9.36 6.62
N CYS A 484 -28.34 9.95 5.89
CA CYS A 484 -26.92 9.72 6.14
C CYS A 484 -26.46 10.39 7.43
N SER A 485 -25.69 9.67 8.23
CA SER A 485 -24.90 10.18 9.34
C SER A 485 -23.43 9.76 9.18
N ALA A 486 -22.54 10.25 10.04
CA ALA A 486 -21.12 9.90 9.98
C ALA A 486 -20.53 9.65 11.37
N LEU A 487 -19.57 8.72 11.43
CA LEU A 487 -18.61 8.62 12.52
C LEU A 487 -17.32 9.34 12.10
N PHE A 488 -16.86 10.27 12.93
CA PHE A 488 -15.59 10.97 12.75
C PHE A 488 -14.60 10.58 13.83
N THR A 489 -13.32 10.48 13.47
CA THR A 489 -12.21 10.47 14.43
C THR A 489 -11.34 11.70 14.19
N LEU A 490 -10.58 12.13 15.20
CA LEU A 490 -9.74 13.32 15.11
C LEU A 490 -8.26 12.97 14.87
N ASP A 491 -7.59 13.75 14.03
CA ASP A 491 -6.15 13.67 13.83
C ASP A 491 -5.44 14.44 14.95
N VAL A 492 -4.91 13.70 15.94
CA VAL A 492 -4.19 14.29 17.09
C VAL A 492 -2.98 15.09 16.64
N GLY A 493 -2.31 14.66 15.56
CA GLY A 493 -1.21 15.43 14.97
C GLY A 493 -1.66 16.78 14.43
N ALA A 494 -2.84 16.85 13.81
CA ALA A 494 -3.44 18.12 13.39
C ALA A 494 -3.82 19.00 14.58
N ILE A 495 -4.36 18.44 15.66
CA ILE A 495 -4.65 19.19 16.90
C ILE A 495 -3.37 19.79 17.49
N LEU A 496 -2.33 18.98 17.65
CA LEU A 496 -1.02 19.44 18.14
C LEU A 496 -0.45 20.57 17.28
N ARG A 497 -0.57 20.47 15.95
CA ARG A 497 -0.06 21.48 15.02
C ARG A 497 -0.91 22.75 15.03
N ASP A 498 -2.21 22.63 14.80
CA ASP A 498 -3.08 23.75 14.44
C ASP A 498 -3.67 24.44 15.68
N VAL A 499 -3.91 23.70 16.76
CA VAL A 499 -4.45 24.23 18.02
C VAL A 499 -3.33 24.62 18.98
N HIS A 500 -2.31 23.76 19.13
CA HIS A 500 -1.20 24.00 20.05
C HIS A 500 0.03 24.63 19.40
N GLY A 501 0.03 24.85 18.09
CA GLY A 501 1.06 25.61 17.39
C GLY A 501 2.41 24.89 17.22
N LEU A 502 2.45 23.56 17.41
CA LEU A 502 3.67 22.78 17.18
C LEU A 502 4.00 22.72 15.69
N ASP A 503 5.28 22.80 15.31
CA ASP A 503 5.69 22.54 13.94
C ASP A 503 5.38 21.07 13.58
N GLY A 504 4.45 20.88 12.65
CA GLY A 504 3.98 19.56 12.22
C GLY A 504 5.04 18.67 11.55
N ALA A 505 6.20 19.23 11.18
CA ALA A 505 7.30 18.49 10.57
C ALA A 505 8.42 18.14 11.56
N THR A 506 8.59 18.91 12.65
CA THR A 506 9.71 18.72 13.60
C THR A 506 9.29 18.47 15.04
N GLU A 507 8.13 18.94 15.49
CA GLU A 507 7.71 18.88 16.89
C GLU A 507 6.55 17.90 17.14
N VAL A 508 5.70 17.67 16.13
CA VAL A 508 4.61 16.70 16.24
C VAL A 508 5.14 15.27 16.06
N PRO A 509 4.98 14.37 17.05
CA PRO A 509 5.37 12.97 16.90
C PRO A 509 4.64 12.31 15.73
N LYS A 510 5.30 11.38 15.04
CA LYS A 510 4.67 10.69 13.90
C LYS A 510 3.85 9.48 14.29
N ASP A 511 4.23 8.85 15.39
CA ASP A 511 3.54 7.72 16.00
C ASP A 511 2.29 8.21 16.73
N PRO A 512 1.08 7.72 16.38
CA PRO A 512 -0.17 8.13 17.04
C PRO A 512 -0.15 7.96 18.57
N SER A 513 0.49 6.92 19.10
CA SER A 513 0.59 6.70 20.55
C SER A 513 1.40 7.81 21.23
N LYS A 514 2.48 8.26 20.58
CA LYS A 514 3.31 9.37 21.04
C LYS A 514 2.63 10.72 20.86
N GLN A 515 1.73 10.86 19.89
CA GLN A 515 0.92 12.08 19.76
C GLN A 515 -0.04 12.26 20.94
N LEU A 516 -0.71 11.18 21.37
CA LEU A 516 -1.56 11.21 22.57
C LEU A 516 -0.74 11.51 23.83
N ALA A 517 0.43 10.87 24.00
CA ALA A 517 1.33 11.19 25.09
C ALA A 517 1.76 12.67 25.06
N LYS A 518 2.05 13.21 23.87
CA LYS A 518 2.41 14.62 23.70
C LYS A 518 1.27 15.58 24.04
N LEU A 519 0.03 15.24 23.70
CA LEU A 519 -1.15 16.01 24.07
C LEU A 519 -1.31 16.04 25.61
N ALA A 520 -1.15 14.89 26.26
CA ALA A 520 -1.18 14.78 27.71
C ALA A 520 -0.04 15.56 28.40
N GLU A 521 1.17 15.58 27.83
CA GLU A 521 2.29 16.43 28.31
C GLU A 521 1.94 17.92 28.27
N LEU A 522 1.13 18.35 27.31
CA LEU A 522 0.63 19.73 27.22
C LEU A 522 -0.52 20.01 28.20
N GLY A 523 -0.93 19.01 28.99
CA GLY A 523 -2.00 19.13 29.99
C GLY A 523 -3.41 18.96 29.44
N HIS A 524 -3.55 18.34 28.26
CA HIS A 524 -4.83 18.15 27.58
C HIS A 524 -5.18 16.68 27.36
N ASP A 525 -6.47 16.39 27.36
CA ASP A 525 -7.02 15.08 26.97
C ASP A 525 -7.78 15.17 25.64
N LEU A 526 -7.79 14.08 24.84
CA LEU A 526 -8.49 14.06 23.56
C LEU A 526 -10.01 14.33 23.72
N SER A 527 -10.59 13.97 24.87
CA SER A 527 -12.01 14.23 25.18
C SER A 527 -12.38 15.71 25.16
N GLU A 528 -11.44 16.63 25.41
CA GLU A 528 -11.67 18.08 25.31
C GLU A 528 -12.01 18.52 23.88
N TYR A 529 -11.49 17.79 22.89
CA TYR A 529 -11.66 18.07 21.47
C TYR A 529 -12.85 17.31 20.88
N THR A 530 -13.07 16.06 21.31
CA THR A 530 -14.16 15.20 20.80
C THR A 530 -15.51 15.53 21.44
N ALA A 531 -15.54 16.20 22.59
CA ALA A 531 -16.77 16.58 23.28
C ALA A 531 -17.69 17.46 22.41
N VAL A 532 -18.99 17.14 22.44
CA VAL A 532 -20.02 17.94 21.77
C VAL A 532 -19.99 19.36 22.33
N GLY A 533 -19.92 20.35 21.43
CA GLY A 533 -19.87 21.77 21.78
C GLY A 533 -18.46 22.32 22.05
N SER A 534 -17.41 21.50 21.98
CA SER A 534 -16.02 21.98 21.91
C SER A 534 -15.82 22.89 20.69
N ASP A 535 -14.80 23.74 20.72
CA ASP A 535 -14.50 24.60 19.57
C ASP A 535 -14.11 23.78 18.33
N THR A 536 -13.44 22.64 18.53
CA THR A 536 -13.12 21.69 17.46
C THR A 536 -14.39 21.08 16.86
N TYR A 537 -15.35 20.68 17.71
CA TYR A 537 -16.63 20.15 17.25
C TYR A 537 -17.43 21.19 16.44
N LYS A 538 -17.46 22.45 16.89
CA LYS A 538 -18.15 23.54 16.16
C LYS A 538 -17.51 23.82 14.80
N GLN A 539 -16.18 23.80 14.72
CA GLN A 539 -15.45 23.94 13.45
C GLN A 539 -15.77 22.79 12.50
N LEU A 540 -15.79 21.56 13.01
CA LEU A 540 -16.18 20.38 12.25
C LEU A 540 -17.63 20.50 11.75
N GLU A 541 -18.57 20.92 12.60
CA GLU A 541 -19.98 21.13 12.22
C GLU A 541 -20.14 22.15 11.09
N ALA A 542 -19.44 23.29 11.18
CA ALA A 542 -19.44 24.31 10.13
C ALA A 542 -18.87 23.77 8.80
N ALA A 543 -17.75 23.05 8.86
CA ALA A 543 -17.11 22.48 7.68
C ALA A 543 -17.96 21.37 7.03
N VAL A 544 -18.59 20.50 7.83
CA VAL A 544 -19.54 19.49 7.34
C VAL A 544 -20.73 20.16 6.65
N SER A 545 -21.25 21.27 7.22
CA SER A 545 -22.35 22.03 6.62
C SER A 545 -21.97 22.61 5.26
N GLU A 546 -20.78 23.19 5.13
CA GLU A 546 -20.25 23.70 3.87
C GLU A 546 -20.09 22.58 2.83
N LEU A 547 -19.42 21.49 3.20
CA LEU A 547 -19.14 20.37 2.30
C LEU A 547 -20.40 19.61 1.87
N ASN A 548 -21.43 19.55 2.73
CA ASN A 548 -22.75 19.04 2.38
C ASN A 548 -23.37 19.76 1.16
N GLY A 549 -22.99 21.01 0.90
CA GLY A 549 -23.42 21.75 -0.28
C GLY A 549 -22.98 21.12 -1.62
N LYS A 550 -22.00 20.21 -1.61
CA LYS A 550 -21.54 19.46 -2.79
C LYS A 550 -22.40 18.25 -3.12
N PHE A 551 -23.30 17.84 -2.22
CA PHE A 551 -24.04 16.59 -2.32
C PHE A 551 -25.55 16.82 -2.43
N SER A 552 -26.25 15.87 -3.06
CA SER A 552 -27.71 15.89 -3.11
C SER A 552 -28.31 15.65 -1.73
N ASN A 553 -29.56 16.07 -1.51
CA ASN A 553 -30.17 16.00 -0.18
C ASN A 553 -30.13 14.60 0.49
N PRO A 554 -30.34 13.47 -0.23
CA PRO A 554 -30.21 12.13 0.34
C PRO A 554 -28.79 11.75 0.76
N GLU A 555 -27.77 12.32 0.13
CA GLU A 555 -26.35 12.03 0.37
C GLU A 555 -25.75 12.87 1.51
N GLN A 556 -26.42 13.97 1.88
CA GLN A 556 -25.92 14.88 2.91
C GLN A 556 -25.88 14.23 4.29
N VAL A 557 -24.77 14.44 5.01
CA VAL A 557 -24.58 14.04 6.41
C VAL A 557 -25.46 14.92 7.30
N LYS A 558 -26.53 14.35 7.89
CA LYS A 558 -27.49 15.09 8.73
C LYS A 558 -27.15 15.10 10.21
N LYS A 559 -26.45 14.07 10.68
CA LYS A 559 -25.97 13.93 12.06
C LYS A 559 -24.58 13.30 12.03
N PHE A 560 -23.78 13.53 13.06
CA PHE A 560 -22.50 12.83 13.20
C PHE A 560 -22.12 12.70 14.68
N THR A 561 -21.27 11.71 14.94
CA THR A 561 -20.63 11.50 16.24
C THR A 561 -19.12 11.56 16.05
N VAL A 562 -18.42 12.25 16.96
CA VAL A 562 -16.96 12.22 17.04
C VAL A 562 -16.56 11.16 18.07
N LEU A 563 -15.84 10.13 17.64
CA LEU A 563 -15.41 9.02 18.48
C LEU A 563 -14.31 9.46 19.45
N PRO A 564 -14.20 8.82 20.64
CA PRO A 564 -13.24 9.19 21.67
C PRO A 564 -11.78 8.79 21.34
N ARG A 565 -11.57 7.97 20.31
CA ARG A 565 -10.26 7.56 19.80
C ARG A 565 -10.28 7.39 18.29
N ASP A 566 -9.10 7.29 17.68
CA ASP A 566 -8.99 6.90 16.27
C ASP A 566 -9.26 5.40 16.07
N LEU A 567 -9.54 5.01 14.82
CA LEU A 567 -9.72 3.61 14.43
C LEU A 567 -8.37 2.89 14.42
N SER A 568 -8.35 1.60 14.76
CA SER A 568 -7.11 0.83 14.90
C SER A 568 -7.15 -0.54 14.22
N VAL A 569 -5.97 -1.06 13.88
CA VAL A 569 -5.82 -2.45 13.40
C VAL A 569 -6.04 -3.44 14.55
N ASP A 570 -5.62 -3.08 15.76
CA ASP A 570 -5.71 -3.94 16.95
C ASP A 570 -7.17 -4.21 17.36
N ASP A 571 -8.06 -3.21 17.21
CA ASP A 571 -9.50 -3.37 17.46
C ASP A 571 -10.25 -4.00 16.28
N GLY A 572 -9.52 -4.45 15.24
CA GLY A 572 -10.07 -5.02 14.02
C GLY A 572 -10.83 -4.03 13.14
N GLU A 573 -10.70 -2.73 13.39
CA GLU A 573 -11.42 -1.66 12.70
C GLU A 573 -10.73 -1.20 11.42
N LEU A 574 -9.42 -1.44 11.31
CA LEU A 574 -8.63 -1.18 10.12
C LEU A 574 -7.97 -2.47 9.60
N THR A 575 -7.79 -2.58 8.29
CA THR A 575 -6.89 -3.58 7.70
C THR A 575 -5.43 -3.24 7.98
N PRO A 576 -4.48 -4.17 7.79
CA PRO A 576 -3.04 -3.86 7.75
C PRO A 576 -2.65 -2.68 6.86
N THR A 577 -3.42 -2.44 5.80
CA THR A 577 -3.27 -1.32 4.87
C THR A 577 -4.08 -0.07 5.25
N LEU A 578 -4.54 0.00 6.50
CA LEU A 578 -5.31 1.11 7.09
C LEU A 578 -6.66 1.39 6.41
N LYS A 579 -7.26 0.40 5.75
CA LYS A 579 -8.61 0.51 5.18
C LYS A 579 -9.66 0.17 6.24
N ILE A 580 -10.76 0.92 6.26
CA ILE A 580 -11.89 0.78 7.18
C ILE A 580 -12.57 -0.61 7.05
N ARG A 581 -12.67 -1.36 8.15
CA ARG A 581 -13.46 -2.60 8.29
C ARG A 581 -14.86 -2.25 8.80
N ARG A 582 -15.72 -1.79 7.88
CA ARG A 582 -17.07 -1.26 8.17
C ARG A 582 -17.91 -2.14 9.10
N LYS A 583 -17.89 -3.47 8.91
CA LYS A 583 -18.64 -4.41 9.75
C LYS A 583 -18.18 -4.34 11.20
N GLN A 584 -16.88 -4.46 11.45
CA GLN A 584 -16.32 -4.43 12.80
C GLN A 584 -16.57 -3.08 13.47
N ILE A 585 -16.42 -1.97 12.74
CA ILE A 585 -16.70 -0.63 13.27
C ILE A 585 -18.17 -0.49 13.66
N ARG A 586 -19.11 -1.01 12.85
CA ARG A 586 -20.54 -1.00 13.21
C ARG A 586 -20.84 -1.81 14.47
N GLU A 587 -20.13 -2.90 14.69
CA GLU A 587 -20.26 -3.73 15.90
C GLU A 587 -19.67 -3.00 17.12
N ASN A 588 -18.42 -2.53 17.02
CA ASN A 588 -17.69 -1.85 18.09
C ASN A 588 -18.37 -0.54 18.53
N TRP A 589 -18.93 0.21 17.58
CA TRP A 589 -19.53 1.55 17.81
C TRP A 589 -21.05 1.55 17.60
N SER A 590 -21.69 0.41 17.85
CA SER A 590 -23.14 0.25 17.64
C SER A 590 -23.98 1.22 18.48
N ALA A 591 -23.56 1.50 19.72
CA ALA A 591 -24.25 2.41 20.62
C ALA A 591 -24.25 3.86 20.09
N GLU A 592 -23.09 4.33 19.64
CA GLU A 592 -22.89 5.65 19.05
C GLU A 592 -23.70 5.79 17.76
N ILE A 593 -23.72 4.76 16.92
CA ILE A 593 -24.50 4.74 15.68
C ILE A 593 -25.99 4.85 15.98
N GLU A 594 -26.52 4.03 16.88
CA GLU A 594 -27.95 4.03 17.19
C GLU A 594 -28.40 5.35 17.85
N SER A 595 -27.54 5.98 18.66
CA SER A 595 -27.83 7.29 19.27
C SER A 595 -28.10 8.40 18.24
N MET A 596 -27.54 8.30 17.03
CA MET A 596 -27.82 9.26 15.95
C MET A 596 -29.24 9.08 15.37
N TYR A 597 -29.87 7.92 15.53
CA TYR A 597 -31.17 7.59 14.93
C TYR A 597 -32.33 7.50 15.94
N SER A 598 -32.04 7.48 17.24
CA SER A 598 -32.96 7.87 18.30
C SER A 598 -33.17 9.38 18.35
#